data_AF-A2H7W0-F1
#
_entry.id   AF-A2H7W0-F1
#
_cell.length_a   1.000
_cell.length_b   1.000
_cell.length_c   1.000
_cell.angle_alpha   90.00
_cell.angle_beta   90.00
_cell.angle_gamma   90.00
#
_symmetry.space_group_name_H-M   'P 1'
#
loop_
_entity.id
_entity.type
_entity.pdbx_description
1 polymer ?
#
loop_
_entity_poly.entity_id
_entity_poly.type
_entity_poly.pdbx_seq_one_letter_code
_entity_poly.pdbx_strand_id
1 'polypeptide(L)' 'MISTIGTTTIQAANGGTLSTTAPNSLVMNPTSMLVEMKSFIPSSYTFETEIQKIKQELLNK' A
#
# COMPACT_ATOMS: atom_id res chain seq x y z
N MET A 1 -1.40 26.98 28.38
CA MET A 1 -1.71 26.54 27.00
C MET A 1 -1.64 25.02 27.01
N ILE A 2 -2.78 24.32 26.91
CA ILE A 2 -2.79 22.86 26.78
C ILE A 2 -2.49 22.55 25.31
N SER A 3 -1.37 21.87 25.06
CA SER A 3 -1.05 21.33 23.74
C SER A 3 -1.91 20.08 23.55
N THR A 4 -3.05 20.21 22.86
CA THR A 4 -3.84 19.06 22.45
C THR A 4 -3.00 18.21 21.50
N ILE A 5 -2.47 17.09 21.98
CA ILE A 5 -1.84 16.09 21.12
C ILE A 5 -2.98 15.44 20.33
N GLY A 6 -3.08 15.73 19.05
CA GLY A 6 -4.07 15.12 18.17
C GLY A 6 -3.86 13.61 18.12
N THR A 7 -4.80 12.84 18.65
CA THR A 7 -4.83 11.38 18.47
C THR A 7 -5.47 11.07 17.13
N THR A 8 -4.75 10.41 16.22
CA THR A 8 -5.34 9.93 14.95
C THR A 8 -5.77 8.48 15.13
N THR A 9 -7.08 8.28 15.14
CA THR A 9 -7.70 6.95 15.19
C THR A 9 -7.96 6.50 13.76
N ILE A 10 -7.23 5.49 13.29
CA ILE A 10 -7.41 4.89 11.97
C ILE A 10 -8.26 3.63 12.14
N GLN A 11 -9.41 3.57 11.46
CA GLN A 11 -10.19 2.34 11.32
C GLN A 11 -9.56 1.49 10.22
N ALA A 12 -9.02 0.33 10.60
CA ALA A 12 -8.50 -0.63 9.65
C ALA A 12 -9.66 -1.39 8.98
N ALA A 13 -9.48 -1.77 7.73
CA ALA A 13 -10.50 -2.48 6.93
C ALA A 13 -10.90 -3.85 7.50
N ASN A 14 -10.11 -4.42 8.42
CA ASN A 14 -10.41 -5.66 9.14
C ASN A 14 -11.22 -5.43 10.44
N GLY A 15 -11.72 -4.21 10.67
CA GLY A 15 -12.47 -3.84 11.87
C GLY A 15 -11.59 -3.51 13.09
N GLY A 16 -10.27 -3.57 12.95
CA GLY A 16 -9.32 -3.14 13.99
C GLY A 16 -9.24 -1.61 14.09
N THR A 17 -8.94 -1.11 15.29
CA THR A 17 -8.69 0.33 15.50
C THR A 17 -7.21 0.53 15.83
N LEU A 18 -6.51 1.34 15.04
CA LEU A 18 -5.13 1.74 15.31
C LEU A 18 -5.10 3.19 15.79
N SER A 19 -4.78 3.39 17.07
CA SER A 19 -4.60 4.72 17.67
C SER A 19 -3.11 5.07 17.64
N THR A 20 -2.75 6.13 16.92
CA THR A 20 -1.36 6.59 16.85
C THR A 20 -1.24 8.00 17.41
N THR A 21 -0.21 8.21 18.25
CA THR A 21 0.11 9.50 18.84
C THR A 21 1.29 10.10 18.06
N ALA A 22 1.05 10.47 16.80
CA ALA A 22 2.05 11.11 15.96
C ALA A 22 1.68 12.60 15.79
N PRO A 23 2.42 13.54 16.41
CA PRO A 23 2.06 14.96 16.43
C PRO A 23 2.06 15.62 15.04
N ASN A 24 2.56 14.94 14.00
CA ASN A 24 2.54 15.35 12.59
C ASN A 24 2.28 14.15 11.65
N SER A 25 1.19 13.41 11.87
CA SER A 25 0.86 12.28 10.99
C SER A 25 0.46 12.78 9.60
N LEU A 26 1.24 12.43 8.56
CA LEU A 26 0.82 12.63 7.17
C LEU A 26 -0.33 11.66 6.89
N VAL A 27 -1.55 12.19 6.85
CA VAL A 27 -2.73 11.44 6.45
C VAL A 27 -2.59 11.14 4.95
N MET A 28 -2.19 9.91 4.62
CA MET A 28 -2.14 9.44 3.24
C MET A 28 -3.47 8.80 2.85
N ASN A 29 -3.96 9.10 1.65
CA ASN A 29 -5.09 8.38 1.08
C ASN A 29 -4.59 7.09 0.42
N PRO A 30 -4.89 5.90 0.96
CA PRO A 30 -4.43 4.64 0.39
C PRO A 30 -4.98 4.39 -1.02
N THR A 31 -6.16 4.91 -1.37
CA THR A 31 -6.72 4.79 -2.72
C THR A 31 -5.91 5.58 -3.74
N SER A 32 -5.47 6.80 -3.38
CA SER A 32 -4.57 7.59 -4.23
C SER A 32 -3.23 6.88 -4.44
N MET A 33 -2.68 6.28 -3.38
CA MET A 33 -1.44 5.49 -3.46
C MET A 33 -1.59 4.27 -4.38
N LEU A 34 -2.74 3.59 -4.36
CA LEU A 34 -3.02 2.45 -5.25
C LEU A 34 -3.14 2.86 -6.74
N VAL A 35 -3.74 4.02 -7.03
CA VAL A 35 -3.82 4.56 -8.38
C VAL A 35 -2.43 4.91 -8.91
N GLU A 36 -1.58 5.50 -8.08
CA GLU A 36 -0.18 5.79 -8.39
C GLU A 36 0.64 4.50 -8.62
N MET A 37 0.39 3.44 -7.83
CA MET A 37 1.03 2.13 -8.01
C MET A 37 0.65 1.45 -9.33
N LYS A 38 -0.57 1.65 -9.84
CA LYS A 38 -0.96 1.14 -11.17
C LYS A 38 -0.13 1.77 -12.29
N SER A 39 0.33 3.01 -12.11
CA SER A 39 1.23 3.67 -13.05
C SER A 39 2.68 3.15 -12.98
N PHE A 40 3.04 2.48 -11.88
CA PHE A 40 4.37 1.92 -11.66
C PHE A 40 4.54 0.55 -12.32
N ILE A 41 3.44 -0.18 -12.51
CA ILE A 41 3.41 -1.41 -13.29
C ILE A 41 3.44 -1.00 -14.76
N PRO A 42 4.51 -1.32 -15.52
CA PRO A 42 4.56 -1.01 -16.94
C PRO A 42 3.32 -1.59 -17.63
N SER A 43 2.75 -0.88 -18.61
CA SER A 43 1.58 -1.38 -19.35
C SER A 43 1.83 -2.71 -20.07
N SER A 44 3.10 -3.06 -20.27
CA SER A 44 3.58 -4.34 -20.80
C SER A 44 3.68 -5.46 -19.76
N TYR A 45 3.48 -5.17 -18.47
CA TYR A 45 3.59 -6.14 -17.38
C TYR A 45 2.22 -6.74 -17.07
N THR A 46 1.97 -7.92 -17.61
CA THR A 46 0.75 -8.69 -17.34
C THR A 46 1.06 -9.84 -16.39
N PHE A 47 0.05 -10.28 -15.63
CA PHE A 47 0.14 -11.47 -14.79
C PHE A 47 0.58 -12.73 -15.57
N GLU A 48 0.14 -12.82 -16.82
CA GLU A 48 0.54 -13.90 -17.72
C GLU A 48 2.05 -13.86 -18.03
N THR A 49 2.65 -12.67 -18.14
CA THR A 49 4.08 -12.50 -18.32
C THR A 49 4.89 -13.02 -17.11
N GLU A 50 4.42 -12.78 -15.88
CA GLU A 50 5.04 -13.33 -14.66
C GLU A 50 4.98 -14.85 -14.63
N ILE A 51 3.82 -15.44 -14.92
CA ILE A 51 3.67 -16.89 -14.96
C ILE A 51 4.62 -17.51 -15.97
N GLN A 52 4.76 -16.91 -17.15
CA GLN A 52 5.66 -17.42 -18.18
C GLN A 52 7.13 -17.29 -17.77
N LYS A 53 7.53 -16.19 -17.12
CA LYS A 53 8.89 -16.04 -16.57
C LYS A 53 9.19 -17.09 -15.50
N ILE A 54 8.28 -17.31 -14.56
CA ILE A 54 8.42 -18.32 -13.51
C ILE A 54 8.55 -19.72 -14.12
N LYS A 55 7.69 -20.05 -15.09
CA LYS A 55 7.80 -21.31 -15.84
C LYS A 55 9.15 -21.43 -16.53
N GLN A 56 9.62 -20.38 -17.19
CA GLN A 56 10.90 -20.41 -17.90
C GLN A 56 12.08 -20.61 -16.94
N GLU A 57 12.06 -19.97 -15.78
CA GLU A 57 13.08 -20.15 -14.74
C GLU A 57 13.06 -21.57 -14.14
N LEU A 58 11.88 -22.18 -14.01
CA LEU A 58 11.71 -23.52 -13.48
C LEU A 58 12.02 -24.63 -14.49
N LEU A 59 11.72 -24.42 -15.78
CA LEU A 59 11.94 -25.41 -16.85
C LEU A 59 13.34 -25.35 -17.48
N ASN A 60 14.07 -24.25 -17.27
CA ASN A 60 15.46 -24.11 -17.74
C ASN A 60 16.51 -24.41 -16.65
N LYS A 61 16.10 -25.01 -15.54
CA LYS A 61 16.97 -25.61 -14.52
C LYS A 61 17.01 -27.13 -14.69
#